data_AF-A0A816TTL7-F1
#
_entry.id   AF-A0A816TTL7-F1
#
_cell.length_a   1.000
_cell.length_b   1.000
_cell.length_c   1.000
_cell.angle_alpha   90.00
_cell.angle_beta   90.00
_cell.angle_gamma   90.00
#
_symmetry.space_group_name_H-M   'P 1'
#
loop_
_entity.id
_entity.type
_entity.pdbx_description
1 polymer ?
#
loop_
_entity_poly.entity_id
_entity_poly.type
_entity_poly.pdbx_seq_one_letter_code
_entity_poly.pdbx_strand_id
1 'polypeptide(L)'
;MEQENFVLDNDVDLANIKAEYDTIVAFSVTKWVHLNFGDEGLKRFFKRLYRTLLPGGRLILEPQPWSSYRLKRRMTKDITDTYNRIELKPTDFVSYLLSVEVGFETCTTIATPSHMHKGFQRSMLLFIKSSNILEN
;
A
#
# COMPACT_ATOMS: atom_id res chain seq x y z
N MET A 1 -8.62 -1.74 -23.03
CA MET A 1 -7.60 -2.76 -22.73
C MET A 1 -7.81 -3.17 -21.28
N GLU A 2 -7.95 -4.45 -21.00
CA GLU A 2 -8.02 -4.95 -19.61
C GLU A 2 -6.69 -4.66 -18.91
N GLN A 3 -6.74 -3.94 -17.80
CA GLN A 3 -5.56 -3.64 -17.00
C GLN A 3 -5.21 -4.90 -16.19
N GLU A 4 -4.22 -5.68 -16.63
CA GLU A 4 -3.81 -6.92 -15.95
C GLU A 4 -3.20 -6.67 -14.56
N ASN A 5 -2.48 -5.57 -14.37
CA ASN A 5 -1.82 -5.22 -13.10
C ASN A 5 -2.59 -4.17 -12.29
N PHE A 6 -2.66 -4.38 -10.96
CA PHE A 6 -3.26 -3.39 -10.06
C PHE A 6 -2.38 -2.13 -9.91
N VAL A 7 -1.06 -2.27 -10.04
CA VAL A 7 -0.14 -1.12 -10.09
C VAL A 7 -0.27 -0.47 -11.46
N LEU A 8 -0.63 0.82 -11.48
CA LEU A 8 -0.74 1.59 -12.73
C LEU A 8 0.65 1.97 -13.23
N ASP A 9 0.81 2.07 -14.55
CA ASP A 9 2.09 2.42 -15.18
C ASP A 9 2.44 3.90 -15.00
N ASN A 10 1.42 4.76 -14.96
CA ASN A 10 1.57 6.21 -14.86
C ASN A 10 0.51 6.83 -13.94
N ASP A 11 0.78 8.07 -13.52
CA ASP A 11 -0.06 8.79 -12.56
C ASP A 11 -1.34 9.36 -13.19
N VAL A 12 -1.37 9.54 -14.52
CA VAL A 12 -2.54 10.08 -15.23
C VAL A 12 -3.73 9.12 -15.11
N ASP A 13 -3.45 7.82 -15.14
CA ASP A 13 -4.48 6.78 -15.01
C ASP A 13 -5.16 6.78 -13.64
N LEU A 14 -4.53 7.35 -12.59
CA LEU A 14 -5.18 7.50 -11.29
C LEU A 14 -6.45 8.35 -11.39
N ALA A 15 -6.47 9.38 -12.26
CA ALA A 15 -7.61 10.28 -12.42
C ALA A 15 -8.91 9.56 -12.78
N ASN A 16 -8.80 8.41 -13.46
CA ASN A 16 -9.93 7.65 -13.99
C ASN A 16 -10.42 6.54 -13.05
N ILE A 17 -9.76 6.34 -11.89
CA ILE A 17 -10.17 5.34 -10.91
C ILE A 17 -11.48 5.77 -10.25
N LYS A 18 -12.48 4.89 -10.34
CA LYS A 18 -13.79 5.05 -9.71
C LYS A 18 -13.80 4.40 -8.33
N ALA A 19 -14.58 4.98 -7.42
CA ALA A 19 -14.82 4.40 -6.12
C ALA A 19 -15.86 3.27 -6.25
N GLU A 20 -15.53 2.09 -5.73
CA GLU A 20 -16.30 0.86 -5.96
C GLU A 20 -16.44 -0.01 -4.70
N TYR A 21 -15.55 0.14 -3.70
CA TYR A 21 -15.51 -0.76 -2.55
C TYR A 21 -15.63 -0.01 -1.22
N ASP A 22 -16.36 -0.59 -0.27
CA ASP A 22 -16.39 -0.13 1.12
C ASP A 22 -15.16 -0.56 1.91
N THR A 23 -14.55 -1.68 1.54
CA THR A 23 -13.39 -2.24 2.23
C THR A 23 -12.46 -2.91 1.24
N ILE A 24 -11.16 -2.65 1.39
CA ILE A 24 -10.10 -3.33 0.65
C ILE A 24 -9.13 -3.94 1.66
N VAL A 25 -8.70 -5.17 1.38
CA VAL A 25 -7.71 -5.90 2.16
C VAL A 25 -6.43 -6.03 1.35
N ALA A 26 -5.32 -5.58 1.91
CA ALA A 26 -4.00 -5.62 1.29
C ALA A 26 -3.01 -6.31 2.23
N PHE A 27 -3.13 -7.65 2.31
CA PHE A 27 -2.29 -8.45 3.19
C PHE A 27 -1.08 -8.98 2.46
N SER A 28 0.11 -8.73 3.01
CA SER A 28 1.34 -9.32 2.50
C SER A 28 1.67 -9.03 1.03
N VAL A 29 1.18 -7.92 0.48
CA VAL A 29 1.43 -7.54 -0.92
C VAL A 29 2.41 -6.39 -1.09
N THR A 30 2.53 -5.50 -0.10
CA THR A 30 3.28 -4.23 -0.25
C THR A 30 4.75 -4.47 -0.59
N LYS A 31 5.42 -5.45 0.02
CA LYS A 31 6.80 -5.81 -0.35
C LYS A 31 6.95 -6.16 -1.82
N TRP A 32 6.02 -6.95 -2.36
CA TRP A 32 6.13 -7.43 -3.73
C TRP A 32 5.84 -6.31 -4.73
N VAL A 33 4.84 -5.48 -4.46
CA VAL A 33 4.61 -4.24 -5.22
C VAL A 33 5.89 -3.39 -5.21
N HIS A 34 6.46 -3.17 -4.03
CA HIS A 34 7.58 -2.26 -3.82
C HIS A 34 8.88 -2.75 -4.45
N LEU A 35 9.17 -4.05 -4.39
CA LEU A 35 10.37 -4.63 -5.03
C LEU A 35 10.27 -4.67 -6.57
N ASN A 36 9.07 -4.82 -7.13
CA ASN A 36 8.88 -4.89 -8.58
C ASN A 36 8.74 -3.50 -9.22
N PHE A 37 8.09 -2.55 -8.52
CA PHE A 37 7.71 -1.26 -9.11
C PHE A 37 8.34 -0.04 -8.41
N GLY A 38 9.17 -0.26 -7.39
CA GLY A 38 9.83 0.80 -6.64
C GLY A 38 8.87 1.69 -5.85
N ASP A 39 9.39 2.81 -5.37
CA ASP A 39 8.62 3.76 -4.55
C ASP A 39 7.45 4.33 -5.33
N GLU A 40 7.65 4.75 -6.58
CA GLU A 40 6.59 5.35 -7.40
C GLU A 40 5.46 4.37 -7.70
N GLY A 41 5.78 3.11 -7.99
CA GLY A 41 4.76 2.07 -8.13
C GLY A 41 4.00 1.80 -6.84
N LEU A 42 4.69 1.79 -5.69
CA LEU A 42 4.04 1.62 -4.39
C LEU A 42 3.14 2.81 -4.03
N LYS A 43 3.58 4.04 -4.33
CA LYS A 43 2.77 5.26 -4.15
C LYS A 43 1.52 5.21 -5.02
N ARG A 44 1.65 4.84 -6.30
CA ARG A 44 0.49 4.63 -7.20
C ARG A 44 -0.45 3.55 -6.68
N PHE A 45 0.09 2.44 -6.17
CA PHE A 45 -0.70 1.38 -5.53
C PHE A 45 -1.54 1.93 -4.37
N PHE A 46 -0.93 2.69 -3.44
CA PHE A 46 -1.64 3.29 -2.31
C PHE A 46 -2.68 4.33 -2.75
N LYS A 47 -2.34 5.22 -3.68
CA LYS A 47 -3.28 6.21 -4.24
C LYS A 47 -4.47 5.52 -4.91
N ARG A 48 -4.23 4.45 -5.67
CA ARG A 48 -5.31 3.66 -6.28
C ARG A 48 -6.20 3.03 -5.23
N LEU A 49 -5.64 2.39 -4.19
CA LEU A 49 -6.42 1.84 -3.08
C LEU A 49 -7.35 2.90 -2.47
N TYR A 50 -6.83 4.09 -2.16
CA TYR A 50 -7.63 5.19 -1.61
C TYR A 50 -8.74 5.66 -2.56
N ARG A 51 -8.44 5.81 -3.86
CA ARG A 51 -9.42 6.27 -4.86
C ARG A 51 -10.52 5.24 -5.12
N THR A 52 -10.18 3.95 -5.03
CA THR A 52 -11.13 2.85 -5.25
C THR A 52 -12.08 2.68 -4.05
N LEU A 53 -11.73 3.21 -2.88
CA LEU A 53 -12.62 3.20 -1.71
C LEU A 53 -13.72 4.27 -1.82
N LEU A 54 -14.93 3.89 -1.45
CA LEU A 54 -16.04 4.82 -1.23
C LEU A 54 -15.74 5.76 -0.04
N PRO A 55 -16.41 6.93 0.08
CA PRO A 55 -16.37 7.74 1.29
C PRO A 55 -16.71 6.90 2.53
N GLY A 56 -15.93 7.04 3.61
CA GLY A 56 -16.04 6.17 4.79
C GLY A 56 -15.43 4.77 4.63
N GLY A 57 -14.82 4.48 3.47
CA GLY A 57 -14.22 3.20 3.14
C GLY A 57 -12.98 2.87 3.99
N ARG A 58 -12.67 1.57 4.07
CA ARG A 58 -11.66 1.01 4.97
C ARG A 58 -10.58 0.27 4.19
N LEU A 59 -9.32 0.59 4.44
CA LEU A 59 -8.19 -0.21 4.00
C LEU A 59 -7.63 -0.98 5.18
N ILE A 60 -7.59 -2.31 5.07
CA ILE A 60 -6.87 -3.16 6.03
C ILE A 60 -5.54 -3.58 5.42
N LEU A 61 -4.44 -3.07 5.95
CA LEU A 61 -3.10 -3.24 5.43
C LEU A 61 -2.26 -4.08 6.39
N GLU A 62 -1.59 -5.10 5.87
CA GLU A 62 -0.59 -5.88 6.63
C GLU A 62 0.77 -5.78 5.92
N PRO A 63 1.56 -4.72 6.18
CA PRO A 63 2.82 -4.51 5.50
C PRO A 63 3.89 -5.48 6.01
N GLN A 64 4.74 -5.99 5.11
CA GLN A 64 5.93 -6.72 5.53
C GLN A 64 7.00 -5.79 6.12
N PRO A 65 7.78 -6.25 7.12
CA PRO A 65 8.91 -5.50 7.64
C PRO A 65 10.07 -5.46 6.63
N TRP A 66 10.86 -4.39 6.68
CA TRP A 66 12.05 -4.19 5.82
C TRP A 66 13.06 -5.34 5.90
N SER A 67 13.19 -5.98 7.07
CA SER A 67 14.05 -7.17 7.24
C SER A 67 13.72 -8.29 6.25
N SER A 68 12.45 -8.45 5.87
CA SER A 68 12.02 -9.46 4.89
C SER A 68 12.32 -9.07 3.44
N TYR A 69 12.49 -7.78 3.14
CA TYR A 69 12.94 -7.30 1.83
C TYR A 69 14.37 -7.72 1.59
N ARG A 70 15.23 -7.58 2.62
CA ARG A 70 16.64 -7.98 2.55
C ARG A 70 16.82 -9.44 2.12
N LEU A 71 15.92 -10.33 2.52
CA LEU A 71 15.97 -11.75 2.16
C LEU A 71 15.62 -12.02 0.70
N LYS A 72 14.88 -11.11 0.05
CA LYS A 72 14.39 -11.26 -1.33
C LYS A 72 15.06 -10.30 -2.32
N ARG A 73 15.90 -9.38 -1.85
CA ARG A 73 16.55 -8.32 -2.67
C ARG A 73 17.42 -8.82 -3.82
N ARG A 74 17.85 -10.08 -3.84
CA ARG A 74 18.72 -10.66 -4.88
C ARG A 74 18.00 -11.66 -5.79
N MET A 75 16.67 -11.66 -5.83
CA MET A 75 15.91 -12.61 -6.65
C MET A 75 16.14 -12.41 -8.15
N THR A 76 16.23 -11.16 -8.60
CA THR A 76 16.55 -10.78 -9.98
C THR A 76 17.44 -9.54 -9.97
N LYS A 77 18.07 -9.23 -11.12
CA LYS A 77 18.84 -7.99 -11.28
C LYS A 77 17.95 -6.76 -11.05
N ASP A 78 16.76 -6.73 -11.65
CA ASP A 78 15.84 -5.61 -11.53
C ASP A 78 15.37 -5.38 -10.09
N ILE A 79 15.04 -6.46 -9.36
CA ILE A 79 14.70 -6.37 -7.93
C ILE A 79 15.88 -5.84 -7.11
N THR A 80 17.10 -6.24 -7.44
CA THR A 80 18.31 -5.73 -6.76
C THR A 80 18.48 -4.24 -6.99
N ASP A 81 18.33 -3.79 -8.23
CA ASP A 81 18.47 -2.40 -8.61
C ASP A 81 17.35 -1.54 -7.98
N THR A 82 16.11 -2.02 -7.99
CA THR A 82 14.98 -1.36 -7.33
C THR A 82 15.18 -1.30 -5.83
N TYR A 83 15.56 -2.41 -5.17
CA TYR A 83 15.80 -2.44 -3.73
C TYR A 83 16.81 -1.37 -3.28
N ASN A 84 17.87 -1.15 -4.06
CA ASN A 84 18.90 -0.17 -3.76
C ASN A 84 18.42 1.28 -3.90
N ARG A 85 17.35 1.53 -4.67
CA ARG A 85 16.74 2.86 -4.86
C ARG A 85 15.54 3.14 -3.95
N ILE A 86 15.06 2.16 -3.19
CA ILE A 86 13.91 2.36 -2.29
C ILE A 86 14.29 3.36 -1.20
N GLU A 87 13.51 4.43 -1.06
CA GLU A 87 13.64 5.43 0.00
C GLU A 87 12.50 5.30 1.00
N LEU A 88 11.26 5.21 0.54
CA LEU A 88 10.06 5.07 1.38
C LEU A 88 10.05 3.70 2.10
N LYS A 89 10.38 3.63 3.39
CA LYS A 89 10.42 2.33 4.11
C LYS A 89 9.05 1.97 4.70
N PRO A 90 8.81 0.67 5.03
CA PRO A 90 7.57 0.26 5.70
C PRO A 90 7.24 1.01 6.98
N THR A 91 8.24 1.54 7.70
CA THR A 91 8.07 2.39 8.89
C THR A 91 7.40 3.72 8.58
N ASP A 92 7.50 4.20 7.33
CA ASP A 92 7.01 5.49 6.86
C ASP A 92 5.69 5.34 6.09
N PHE A 93 5.16 4.12 5.94
CA PHE A 93 3.90 3.91 5.20
C PHE A 93 2.72 4.60 5.88
N VAL A 94 2.66 4.58 7.23
CA VAL A 94 1.57 5.22 7.96
C VAL A 94 1.57 6.72 7.74
N SER A 95 2.72 7.39 7.87
CA SER A 95 2.83 8.83 7.63
C SER A 95 2.50 9.17 6.18
N TYR A 96 2.96 8.36 5.21
CA TYR A 96 2.64 8.57 3.80
C TYR A 96 1.13 8.43 3.51
N LEU A 97 0.48 7.38 4.01
CA LEU A 97 -0.94 7.10 3.78
C LEU A 97 -1.85 8.15 4.43
N LEU A 98 -1.44 8.73 5.56
CA LEU A 98 -2.15 9.81 6.24
C LEU A 98 -1.82 11.21 5.69
N SER A 99 -0.82 11.32 4.80
CA SER A 99 -0.45 12.61 4.21
C SER A 99 -1.49 13.07 3.19
N VAL A 100 -1.42 14.36 2.84
CA VAL A 100 -2.24 14.96 1.77
C VAL A 100 -2.01 14.31 0.40
N GLU A 101 -0.90 13.59 0.19
CA GLU A 101 -0.65 12.88 -1.06
C GLU A 101 -1.59 11.68 -1.28
N VAL A 102 -2.09 11.05 -0.20
CA VAL A 102 -3.03 9.93 -0.28
C VAL A 102 -4.38 10.30 0.31
N GLY A 103 -4.41 10.80 1.55
CA GLY A 103 -5.60 11.38 2.16
C GLY A 103 -6.42 10.47 3.08
N PHE A 104 -5.88 9.37 3.60
CA PHE A 104 -6.57 8.66 4.69
C PHE A 104 -6.65 9.55 5.94
N GLU A 105 -7.78 9.49 6.63
CA GLU A 105 -8.08 10.36 7.78
C GLU A 105 -7.47 9.82 9.08
N THR A 106 -7.57 8.50 9.30
CA THR A 106 -7.06 7.86 10.51
C THR A 106 -6.39 6.53 10.20
N CYS A 107 -5.50 6.11 11.11
CA CYS A 107 -4.87 4.80 11.11
C CYS A 107 -4.88 4.23 12.54
N THR A 108 -5.28 2.97 12.71
CA THR A 108 -5.20 2.24 13.97
C THR A 108 -4.63 0.85 13.75
N THR A 109 -3.98 0.27 14.76
CA THR A 109 -3.60 -1.16 14.73
C THR A 109 -4.76 -1.97 15.26
N ILE A 110 -5.30 -2.89 14.44
CA ILE A 110 -6.47 -3.70 14.83
C ILE A 110 -6.07 -5.05 15.44
N ALA A 111 -4.92 -5.60 15.06
CA ALA A 111 -4.37 -6.81 15.65
C ALA A 111 -2.92 -7.01 15.26
N THR A 112 -2.21 -7.77 16.10
CA THR A 112 -0.92 -8.38 15.77
C THR A 112 -1.06 -9.88 16.04
N PRO A 113 -1.41 -10.69 15.03
CA PRO A 113 -1.68 -12.11 15.24
C PRO A 113 -0.47 -12.83 15.83
N SER A 114 -0.72 -13.68 16.83
CA SER A 114 0.29 -14.64 17.27
C SER A 114 0.48 -15.69 16.19
N HIS A 115 1.73 -15.97 15.86
CA HIS A 115 2.09 -17.00 14.90
C HIS A 115 3.34 -17.74 15.38
N MET A 116 3.46 -19.04 15.08
CA MET A 116 4.64 -19.85 15.47
C MET A 116 5.95 -19.27 14.92
N HIS A 117 5.87 -18.61 13.76
CA HIS A 117 6.99 -17.94 13.12
C HIS A 117 6.88 -16.42 13.30
N LYS A 118 7.88 -15.82 13.96
CA LYS A 118 7.96 -14.37 14.24
C LYS A 118 7.81 -13.48 12.99
N GLY A 119 8.23 -13.97 11.82
CA GLY A 119 8.10 -13.23 10.55
C GLY A 119 6.67 -12.97 10.08
N PHE A 120 5.69 -13.72 10.61
CA PHE A 120 4.26 -13.55 10.32
C PHE A 120 3.50 -12.85 11.45
N GLN A 121 4.17 -12.49 12.55
CA GLN A 121 3.60 -11.68 13.62
C GLN A 121 3.66 -10.20 13.23
N ARG A 122 2.80 -9.79 12.31
CA ARG A 122 2.76 -8.42 11.75
C ARG A 122 1.49 -7.70 12.15
N SER A 123 1.63 -6.41 12.40
CA SER A 123 0.49 -5.55 12.70
C SER A 123 -0.41 -5.42 11.48
N MET A 124 -1.70 -5.68 11.67
CA MET A 124 -2.76 -5.31 10.74
C MET A 124 -3.21 -3.89 11.09
N LEU A 125 -3.12 -3.01 10.10
CA LEU A 125 -3.44 -1.60 10.21
C LEU A 125 -4.77 -1.34 9.52
N LEU A 126 -5.66 -0.60 10.18
CA LEU A 126 -6.91 -0.11 9.60
C LEU A 126 -6.76 1.38 9.30
N PHE A 127 -6.86 1.72 8.02
CA PHE A 127 -6.97 3.10 7.54
C PHE A 127 -8.42 3.41 7.17
N ILE A 128 -8.89 4.60 7.52
CA ILE A 128 -10.25 5.06 7.23
C ILE A 128 -10.18 6.27 6.29
N LYS A 129 -10.92 6.21 5.19
CA LYS A 129 -11.16 7.35 4.30
C LYS A 129 -12.30 8.19 4.86
N SER A 130 -12.18 9.51 4.84
CA SER A 130 -13.22 10.38 5.39
C SER A 130 -14.58 10.11 4.73
N SER A 131 -15.65 10.19 5.51
CA SER A 131 -17.03 10.05 5.02
C SER A 131 -17.55 11.33 4.39
N ASN A 132 -16.87 12.45 4.63
CA ASN A 132 -17.26 13.75 4.09
C ASN A 132 -16.85 13.83 2.63
N ILE A 133 -17.83 13.83 1.74
CA ILE A 133 -17.65 14.30 0.37
C ILE A 133 -17.57 15.81 0.50
N LEU A 134 -16.37 16.39 0.50
CA LEU A 134 -16.26 17.82 0.19
C LEU A 134 -16.68 17.93 -1.28
N GLU A 135 -17.94 18.33 -1.48
CA GLU A 135 -18.41 18.84 -2.76
C GLU A 135 -17.50 20.02 -3.12
N ASN A 136 -16.66 19.84 -4.14
CA ASN A 136 -16.02 20.93 -4.86
C ASN A 136 -16.93 21.35 -6.00
#